data_AF-A0A2N1E3H1-F1
#
_entry.id   AF-A0A2N1E3H1-F1
#
_cell.length_a   1.000
_cell.length_b   1.000
_cell.length_c   1.000
_cell.angle_alpha   90.00
_cell.angle_beta   90.00
_cell.angle_gamma   90.00
#
_symmetry.space_group_name_H-M   'P 1'
#
loop_
_entity.id
_entity.type
_entity.pdbx_description
1 polymer ?
#
loop_
_entity_poly.entity_id
_entity_poly.type
_entity_poly.pdbx_seq_one_letter_code
_entity_poly.pdbx_strand_id
1 'polypeptide(L)'
;MSSSERSGVFDISDAEGVNDSERLLMRLCRKSFLSLWAHANLHTDQDMRQGKGSAKEFADVMVVFGEDVIIFSDKHITYQSEADTAVAWKRWYKRAITSSAKQLYGAKSWLERFPHRVFLDSKCTRSLPVQIPDIPRVRYHLVAVTRGSAEACAKHFSGSVGSHMIQTGLDHNAYAELSFTTGPLDPSKEFVHIFDEISLEVLMHEMSTVKDFIDYLGTRKAFLLNPNTVVTSAGEEQLIASYLQHTDDNQHGFLPEMEGVPNHVSFDETLYPQLLSLPEYREMHHQNRVSGFWDALIEKFITVGDPTITNFGAEQANHETELALRLMASETRFMRRELSRHFLEMMKLAKAGEYVCRARTLTTQQAPDILYIFLACPKPAGQSGAEYRQYRSALLLSYAQCAKLRFPSAKTIIALGFDHPLKNYEGGSEDLCVFIRDEYTEEERVEVENLRATLGIYADSTVPAEKTSYQFPAVGDRQLGDDATFVFNQTFSKRPRPTTKKSKNKSQKKARRANRKK
;
A
#
# COMPACT_ATOMS: atom_id res chain seq x y z
N MET A 1 -29.27 -5.45 -15.01
CA MET A 1 -29.39 -5.07 -13.59
C MET A 1 -28.47 -3.88 -13.35
N SER A 2 -28.97 -2.83 -12.69
CA SER A 2 -28.24 -1.55 -12.56
C SER A 2 -27.05 -1.69 -11.61
N SER A 3 -25.97 -0.95 -11.85
CA SER A 3 -24.68 -1.05 -11.15
C SER A 3 -24.69 -0.58 -9.68
N SER A 4 -25.84 -0.52 -9.02
CA SER A 4 -26.02 0.01 -7.67
C SER A 4 -26.36 -1.05 -6.61
N GLU A 5 -26.34 -2.35 -6.93
CA GLU A 5 -26.82 -3.43 -6.03
C GLU A 5 -25.82 -4.57 -5.82
N ARG A 6 -24.51 -4.35 -5.98
CA ARG A 6 -23.50 -5.26 -5.42
C ARG A 6 -22.78 -4.52 -4.29
N SER A 7 -23.21 -4.74 -3.05
CA SER A 7 -22.34 -4.47 -1.91
C SER A 7 -21.15 -5.41 -2.02
N GLY A 8 -19.94 -4.89 -2.19
CA GLY A 8 -18.73 -5.70 -2.14
C GLY A 8 -18.59 -6.40 -0.77
N VAL A 9 -17.61 -7.30 -0.65
CA VAL A 9 -17.35 -8.06 0.60
C VAL A 9 -17.08 -7.13 1.79
N PHE A 10 -16.49 -5.96 1.54
CA PHE A 10 -16.10 -4.99 2.54
C PHE A 10 -16.90 -3.69 2.44
N ASP A 11 -17.23 -3.11 3.60
CA ASP A 11 -17.82 -1.77 3.69
C ASP A 11 -16.71 -0.70 3.61
N ILE A 12 -16.35 -0.32 2.39
CA ILE A 12 -15.25 0.61 2.12
C ILE A 12 -15.72 2.05 2.24
N SER A 13 -14.90 2.91 2.85
CA SER A 13 -15.17 4.34 2.92
C SER A 13 -15.08 4.99 1.53
N ASP A 14 -16.19 5.60 1.10
CA ASP A 14 -16.25 6.49 -0.07
C ASP A 14 -15.58 7.85 0.18
N ALA A 15 -15.13 8.13 1.41
CA ALA A 15 -14.66 9.45 1.79
C ALA A 15 -13.30 9.78 1.12
N GLU A 16 -13.20 10.98 0.55
CA GLU A 16 -12.01 11.41 -0.20
C GLU A 16 -11.16 12.43 0.57
N GLY A 17 -11.58 12.90 1.74
CA GLY A 17 -11.01 14.06 2.44
C GLY A 17 -11.91 15.30 2.30
N VAL A 18 -11.89 16.18 3.30
CA VAL A 18 -12.69 17.40 3.37
C VAL A 18 -12.07 18.49 2.51
N ASN A 19 -10.78 18.76 2.71
CA ASN A 19 -10.05 19.84 2.04
C ASN A 19 -9.12 19.31 0.91
N ASP A 20 -8.54 20.20 0.10
CA ASP A 20 -7.72 19.82 -1.07
C ASP A 20 -6.45 19.03 -0.68
N SER A 21 -5.88 19.35 0.47
CA SER A 21 -4.69 18.72 1.02
C SER A 21 -5.00 17.29 1.51
N GLU A 22 -6.09 17.12 2.25
CA GLU A 22 -6.60 15.81 2.67
C GLU A 22 -6.96 14.95 1.46
N ARG A 23 -7.54 15.55 0.40
CA ARG A 23 -7.82 14.85 -0.87
C ARG A 23 -6.58 14.42 -1.60
N LEU A 24 -5.51 15.20 -1.55
CA LEU A 24 -4.22 14.79 -2.09
C LEU A 24 -3.65 13.61 -1.28
N LEU A 25 -3.62 13.73 0.05
CA LEU A 25 -3.14 12.67 0.93
C LEU A 25 -3.92 11.36 0.71
N MET A 26 -5.25 11.40 0.70
CA MET A 26 -6.06 10.20 0.52
C MET A 26 -5.86 9.56 -0.87
N ARG A 27 -5.62 10.35 -1.92
CA ARG A 27 -5.26 9.82 -3.25
C ARG A 27 -3.91 9.10 -3.23
N LEU A 28 -2.92 9.67 -2.56
CA LEU A 28 -1.61 9.02 -2.38
C LEU A 28 -1.78 7.71 -1.59
N CYS A 29 -2.50 7.74 -0.46
CA CYS A 29 -2.76 6.57 0.36
C CYS A 29 -3.51 5.47 -0.40
N ARG A 30 -4.58 5.78 -1.15
CA ARG A 30 -5.29 4.78 -1.95
C ARG A 30 -4.41 4.17 -3.04
N LYS A 31 -3.53 4.96 -3.65
CA LYS A 31 -2.59 4.47 -4.66
C LYS A 31 -1.57 3.50 -4.07
N SER A 32 -1.03 3.79 -2.88
CA SER A 32 0.05 2.99 -2.28
C SER A 32 -0.44 1.86 -1.37
N PHE A 33 -1.54 2.07 -0.66
CA PHE A 33 -2.03 1.18 0.39
C PHE A 33 -3.32 0.44 0.04
N LEU A 34 -3.92 0.74 -1.12
CA LEU A 34 -5.18 0.15 -1.60
C LEU A 34 -6.40 0.49 -0.73
N SER A 35 -7.59 0.31 -1.30
CA SER A 35 -8.84 0.85 -0.74
C SER A 35 -9.32 0.17 0.55
N LEU A 36 -8.93 -1.09 0.78
CA LEU A 36 -9.36 -1.88 1.94
C LEU A 36 -8.72 -1.40 3.25
N TRP A 37 -7.47 -0.92 3.21
CA TRP A 37 -6.71 -0.64 4.42
C TRP A 37 -6.57 0.86 4.74
N ALA A 38 -6.78 1.73 3.75
CA ALA A 38 -6.67 3.19 3.92
C ALA A 38 -8.03 3.85 4.12
N HIS A 39 -8.19 4.61 5.21
CA HIS A 39 -9.45 5.23 5.61
C HIS A 39 -9.26 6.71 5.99
N ALA A 40 -10.02 7.58 5.32
CA ALA A 40 -10.12 9.01 5.65
C ALA A 40 -11.44 9.32 6.37
N ASN A 41 -11.53 10.51 6.98
CA ASN A 41 -12.72 11.01 7.68
C ASN A 41 -13.20 10.08 8.79
N LEU A 42 -12.27 9.64 9.64
CA LEU A 42 -12.59 8.75 10.75
C LEU A 42 -13.15 9.51 11.94
N HIS A 43 -14.09 8.87 12.61
CA HIS A 43 -14.82 9.44 13.73
C HIS A 43 -14.72 8.58 14.98
N THR A 44 -14.70 9.25 16.14
CA THR A 44 -14.84 8.63 17.45
C THR A 44 -16.17 9.04 18.06
N ASP A 45 -16.75 8.14 18.84
CA ASP A 45 -17.95 8.39 19.66
C ASP A 45 -17.58 8.97 21.04
N GLN A 46 -16.41 9.60 21.18
CA GLN A 46 -15.89 10.15 22.44
C GLN A 46 -16.91 11.03 23.18
N ASP A 47 -17.56 11.92 22.44
CA ASP A 47 -18.51 12.90 22.97
C ASP A 47 -19.98 12.46 22.77
N MET A 48 -20.22 11.21 22.37
CA MET A 48 -21.56 10.65 22.24
C MET A 48 -22.00 9.91 23.51
N ARG A 49 -23.24 10.14 23.94
CA ARG A 49 -23.91 9.39 25.02
C ARG A 49 -25.27 8.93 24.53
N GLN A 50 -25.53 7.62 24.56
CA GLN A 50 -26.80 7.01 24.14
C GLN A 50 -27.28 7.50 22.74
N GLY A 51 -26.34 7.60 21.79
CA GLY A 51 -26.63 8.06 20.41
C GLY A 51 -26.92 9.56 20.27
N LYS A 52 -26.70 10.36 21.31
CA LYS A 52 -26.81 11.83 21.29
C LYS A 52 -25.43 12.47 21.50
N GLY A 53 -25.11 13.50 20.73
CA GLY A 53 -23.81 14.19 20.75
C GLY A 53 -23.23 14.38 19.35
N SER A 54 -22.06 14.98 19.25
CA SER A 54 -21.31 15.11 17.99
C SER A 54 -20.16 14.11 17.95
N ALA A 55 -20.01 13.39 16.84
CA ALA A 55 -18.79 12.64 16.58
C ALA A 55 -17.59 13.58 16.61
N LYS A 56 -16.50 13.11 17.20
CA LYS A 56 -15.23 13.83 17.18
C LYS A 56 -14.34 13.21 16.13
N GLU A 57 -13.76 14.05 15.27
CA GLU A 57 -12.78 13.64 14.28
C GLU A 57 -11.57 12.96 14.94
N PHE A 58 -11.14 11.86 14.36
CA PHE A 58 -10.04 11.04 14.87
C PHE A 58 -8.68 11.51 14.33
N ALA A 59 -8.48 11.39 13.02
CA ALA A 59 -7.28 11.75 12.27
C ALA A 59 -7.64 11.91 10.78
N ASP A 60 -6.75 12.53 10.01
CA ASP A 60 -7.01 12.82 8.59
C ASP A 60 -7.07 11.52 7.76
N VAL A 61 -6.08 10.65 7.94
CA VAL A 61 -6.05 9.29 7.36
C VAL A 61 -5.48 8.29 8.37
N MET A 62 -6.05 7.10 8.41
CA MET A 62 -5.49 5.94 9.10
C MET A 62 -5.35 4.78 8.13
N VAL A 63 -4.24 4.04 8.27
CA VAL A 63 -4.00 2.79 7.57
C VAL A 63 -3.86 1.69 8.60
N VAL A 64 -4.64 0.62 8.47
CA VAL A 64 -4.54 -0.57 9.34
C VAL A 64 -4.08 -1.72 8.45
N PHE A 65 -2.85 -2.21 8.60
CA PHE A 65 -2.29 -3.25 7.75
C PHE A 65 -1.54 -4.29 8.57
N GLY A 66 -2.19 -5.44 8.81
CA GLY A 66 -1.61 -6.47 9.67
C GLY A 66 -1.38 -5.90 11.06
N GLU A 67 -0.16 -6.01 11.59
CA GLU A 67 0.20 -5.45 12.91
C GLU A 67 0.55 -3.95 12.88
N ASP A 68 0.64 -3.34 11.70
CA ASP A 68 1.05 -1.95 11.54
C ASP A 68 -0.16 -1.02 11.42
N VAL A 69 -0.19 0.03 12.24
CA VAL A 69 -1.20 1.09 12.20
C VAL A 69 -0.50 2.42 11.93
N ILE A 70 -0.76 2.99 10.75
CA ILE A 70 -0.22 4.29 10.33
C ILE A 70 -1.29 5.35 10.56
N ILE A 71 -0.95 6.42 11.29
CA ILE A 71 -1.85 7.53 11.56
C ILE A 71 -1.25 8.79 10.95
N PHE A 72 -1.96 9.41 10.03
CA PHE A 72 -1.57 10.66 9.39
C PHE A 72 -2.28 11.84 10.04
N SER A 73 -1.53 12.91 10.28
CA SER A 73 -2.06 14.24 10.57
C SER A 73 -1.53 15.22 9.53
N ASP A 74 -2.41 15.76 8.71
CA ASP A 74 -2.10 16.71 7.64
C ASP A 74 -2.44 18.14 8.07
N LYS A 75 -1.43 19.00 8.12
CA LYS A 75 -1.61 20.41 8.48
C LYS A 75 -1.05 21.33 7.42
N HIS A 76 -1.95 22.06 6.78
CA HIS A 76 -1.60 23.20 5.96
C HIS A 76 -1.52 24.47 6.81
N ILE A 77 -0.32 25.01 7.01
CA ILE A 77 -0.10 26.28 7.69
C ILE A 77 0.63 27.24 6.75
N THR A 78 0.00 28.36 6.41
CA THR A 78 0.64 29.42 5.63
C THR A 78 1.85 29.97 6.39
N TYR A 79 3.03 29.88 5.77
CA TYR A 79 4.25 30.48 6.30
C TYR A 79 4.20 32.02 6.20
N GLN A 80 4.63 32.71 7.26
CA GLN A 80 4.58 34.17 7.35
C GLN A 80 5.86 34.80 6.78
N SER A 81 6.04 34.74 5.46
CA SER A 81 7.27 35.17 4.79
C SER A 81 7.63 36.66 4.98
N GLU A 82 6.67 37.49 5.37
CA GLU A 82 6.86 38.92 5.64
C GLU A 82 7.53 39.19 7.01
N ALA A 83 7.54 38.21 7.91
CA ALA A 83 8.18 38.31 9.20
C ALA A 83 9.64 37.83 9.14
N ASP A 84 10.44 38.21 10.14
CA ASP A 84 11.77 37.63 10.33
C ASP A 84 11.72 36.10 10.33
N THR A 85 12.69 35.46 9.66
CA THR A 85 12.69 34.01 9.40
C THR A 85 12.63 33.19 10.68
N ALA A 86 13.37 33.58 11.73
CA ALA A 86 13.38 32.84 12.99
C ALA A 86 12.02 32.95 13.69
N VAL A 87 11.40 34.14 13.67
CA VAL A 87 10.07 34.37 14.23
C VAL A 87 8.98 33.60 13.46
N ALA A 88 9.03 33.66 12.13
CA ALA A 88 8.08 32.98 11.25
C ALA A 88 8.18 31.47 11.41
N TRP A 89 9.40 30.92 11.41
CA TRP A 89 9.66 29.50 11.62
C TRP A 89 9.14 29.03 12.98
N LYS A 90 9.49 29.69 14.09
CA LYS A 90 9.04 29.30 15.42
C LYS A 90 7.51 29.24 15.54
N ARG A 91 6.81 30.23 14.95
CA ARG A 91 5.34 30.25 14.90
C ARG A 91 4.78 29.14 14.03
N TRP A 92 5.38 28.91 12.88
CA TRP A 92 4.98 27.86 11.94
C TRP A 92 5.20 26.46 12.55
N TYR A 93 6.39 26.19 13.09
CA TYR A 93 6.78 24.95 13.76
C TYR A 93 5.76 24.54 14.84
N LYS A 94 5.39 25.49 15.71
CA LYS A 94 4.40 25.25 16.77
C LYS A 94 3.03 24.87 16.20
N ARG A 95 2.60 25.51 15.12
CA ARG A 95 1.27 25.33 14.52
C ARG A 95 1.18 24.08 13.63
N ALA A 96 2.25 23.77 12.91
CA ALA A 96 2.32 22.62 12.01
C ALA A 96 2.82 21.39 12.78
N ILE A 97 4.09 21.36 13.16
CA ILE A 97 4.74 20.17 13.74
C ILE A 97 4.21 19.85 15.14
N THR A 98 4.34 20.77 16.10
CA THR A 98 3.96 20.48 17.50
C THR A 98 2.47 20.16 17.63
N SER A 99 1.62 20.85 16.88
CA SER A 99 0.19 20.58 16.89
C SER A 99 -0.17 19.25 16.23
N SER A 100 0.50 18.84 15.14
CA SER A 100 0.27 17.53 14.50
C SER A 100 0.70 16.41 15.43
N ALA A 101 1.89 16.51 16.03
CA ALA A 101 2.37 15.53 17.01
C ALA A 101 1.39 15.35 18.17
N LYS A 102 0.84 16.45 18.73
CA LYS A 102 -0.18 16.39 19.79
C LYS A 102 -1.44 15.64 19.35
N GLN A 103 -1.91 15.86 18.12
CA GLN A 103 -3.08 15.16 17.57
C GLN A 103 -2.78 13.66 17.42
N LEU A 104 -1.62 13.31 16.86
CA LEU A 104 -1.17 11.94 16.67
C LEU A 104 -1.04 11.17 17.99
N TYR A 105 -0.45 11.77 19.03
CA TYR A 105 -0.38 11.15 20.37
C TYR A 105 -1.78 10.92 20.96
N GLY A 106 -2.70 11.86 20.74
CA GLY A 106 -4.10 11.72 21.14
C GLY A 106 -4.79 10.55 20.43
N ALA A 107 -4.58 10.42 19.13
CA ALA A 107 -5.11 9.35 18.30
C ALA A 107 -4.57 7.97 18.72
N LYS A 108 -3.24 7.83 18.89
CA LYS A 108 -2.62 6.60 19.41
C LYS A 108 -3.19 6.20 20.77
N SER A 109 -3.22 7.15 21.72
CA SER A 109 -3.75 6.90 23.06
C SER A 109 -5.24 6.53 23.05
N TRP A 110 -6.02 7.02 22.07
CA TRP A 110 -7.40 6.61 21.89
C TRP A 110 -7.49 5.15 21.43
N LEU A 111 -6.71 4.75 20.42
CA LEU A 111 -6.70 3.39 19.91
C LEU A 111 -6.25 2.36 20.95
N GLU A 112 -5.27 2.69 21.78
CA GLU A 112 -4.80 1.82 22.87
C GLU A 112 -5.89 1.54 23.92
N ARG A 113 -6.79 2.50 24.16
CA ARG A 113 -7.86 2.38 25.16
C ARG A 113 -9.17 1.87 24.58
N PHE A 114 -9.45 2.21 23.32
CA PHE A 114 -10.75 2.04 22.69
C PHE A 114 -10.63 1.62 21.21
N PRO A 115 -9.99 0.48 20.90
CA PRO A 115 -9.69 0.08 19.52
C PRO A 115 -10.95 -0.14 18.66
N HIS A 116 -12.09 -0.47 19.27
CA HIS A 116 -13.35 -0.69 18.56
C HIS A 116 -14.23 0.57 18.44
N ARG A 117 -13.74 1.74 18.88
CA ARG A 117 -14.51 2.99 18.92
C ARG A 117 -14.01 4.02 17.90
N VAL A 118 -13.70 3.52 16.70
CA VAL A 118 -13.35 4.31 15.52
C VAL A 118 -14.22 3.85 14.36
N PHE A 119 -14.84 4.81 13.70
CA PHE A 119 -15.93 4.57 12.75
C PHE A 119 -15.71 5.34 11.44
N LEU A 120 -16.27 4.79 10.36
CA LEU A 120 -16.20 5.36 9.00
C LEU A 120 -17.22 6.49 8.78
N ASP A 121 -18.12 6.72 9.73
CA ASP A 121 -19.21 7.69 9.59
C ASP A 121 -19.46 8.48 10.87
N SER A 122 -19.96 9.70 10.70
CA SER A 122 -20.19 10.64 11.81
C SER A 122 -21.33 10.25 12.75
N LYS A 123 -22.13 9.22 12.43
CA LYS A 123 -23.12 8.65 13.38
C LYS A 123 -22.54 7.53 14.23
N CYS A 124 -21.28 7.14 13.96
CA CYS A 124 -20.59 6.06 14.66
C CYS A 124 -21.35 4.73 14.57
N THR A 125 -21.78 4.36 13.36
CA THR A 125 -22.57 3.14 13.09
C THR A 125 -21.87 2.16 12.16
N ARG A 126 -20.89 2.64 11.37
CA ARG A 126 -20.10 1.86 10.43
C ARG A 126 -18.70 1.66 11.00
N SER A 127 -18.44 0.45 11.49
CA SER A 127 -17.11 0.05 11.97
C SER A 127 -16.10 -0.02 10.83
N LEU A 128 -14.81 -0.06 11.18
CA LEU A 128 -13.73 -0.32 10.22
C LEU A 128 -13.92 -1.70 9.55
N PRO A 129 -13.59 -1.84 8.25
CA PRO A 129 -13.67 -3.11 7.54
C PRO A 129 -12.57 -4.08 7.97
N VAL A 130 -11.46 -3.55 8.49
CA VAL A 130 -10.32 -4.29 9.03
C VAL A 130 -10.20 -3.99 10.52
N GLN A 131 -10.02 -5.02 11.34
CA GLN A 131 -9.88 -4.86 12.78
C GLN A 131 -8.51 -4.30 13.14
N ILE A 132 -8.49 -3.46 14.17
CA ILE A 132 -7.25 -3.04 14.80
C ILE A 132 -6.67 -4.24 15.56
N PRO A 133 -5.36 -4.55 15.43
CA PRO A 133 -4.74 -5.68 16.10
C PRO A 133 -4.76 -5.56 17.62
N ASP A 134 -4.49 -6.68 18.29
CA ASP A 134 -4.31 -6.70 19.74
C ASP A 134 -3.20 -5.75 20.16
N ILE A 135 -3.49 -4.90 21.16
CA ILE A 135 -2.59 -3.82 21.60
C ILE A 135 -1.13 -4.25 21.84
N PRO A 136 -0.83 -5.43 22.43
CA PRO A 136 0.57 -5.86 22.61
C PRO A 136 1.34 -6.11 21.31
N ARG A 137 0.65 -6.31 20.19
CA ARG A 137 1.23 -6.61 18.87
C ARG A 137 1.24 -5.41 17.93
N VAL A 138 0.45 -4.37 18.22
CA VAL A 138 0.33 -3.21 17.33
C VAL A 138 1.62 -2.41 17.27
N ARG A 139 2.08 -2.12 16.06
CA ARG A 139 3.14 -1.15 15.77
C ARG A 139 2.51 0.14 15.24
N TYR A 140 2.64 1.22 16.00
CA TYR A 140 2.14 2.53 15.59
C TYR A 140 3.19 3.32 14.82
N HIS A 141 2.80 3.83 13.66
CA HIS A 141 3.60 4.74 12.82
C HIS A 141 2.89 6.10 12.76
N LEU A 142 3.40 7.08 13.48
CA LEU A 142 2.79 8.42 13.54
C LEU A 142 3.42 9.32 12.49
N VAL A 143 2.61 9.84 11.56
CA VAL A 143 3.08 10.64 10.42
C VAL A 143 2.45 12.04 10.45
N ALA A 144 3.28 13.05 10.68
CA ALA A 144 2.91 14.46 10.59
C ALA A 144 3.28 14.99 9.19
N VAL A 145 2.26 15.33 8.40
CA VAL A 145 2.42 15.99 7.10
C VAL A 145 2.26 17.49 7.31
N THR A 146 3.31 18.27 7.06
CA THR A 146 3.37 19.68 7.45
C THR A 146 3.63 20.58 6.26
N ARG A 147 2.58 21.27 5.80
CA ARG A 147 2.57 21.98 4.51
C ARG A 147 2.60 23.50 4.63
N GLY A 148 2.99 24.15 3.54
CA GLY A 148 2.89 25.60 3.36
C GLY A 148 4.18 26.35 3.66
N SER A 149 5.31 25.63 3.72
CA SER A 149 6.64 26.19 4.00
C SER A 149 7.66 25.96 2.89
N ALA A 150 7.35 25.14 1.87
CA ALA A 150 8.33 24.72 0.87
C ALA A 150 8.98 25.89 0.12
N GLU A 151 8.19 26.88 -0.34
CA GLU A 151 8.74 28.04 -1.05
C GLU A 151 9.68 28.88 -0.16
N ALA A 152 9.32 29.05 1.11
CA ALA A 152 10.16 29.80 2.05
C ALA A 152 11.44 29.03 2.40
N CYS A 153 11.33 27.70 2.52
CA CYS A 153 12.47 26.81 2.73
C CYS A 153 13.46 26.86 1.56
N ALA A 154 12.97 26.72 0.33
CA ALA A 154 13.78 26.78 -0.89
C ALA A 154 14.48 28.14 -1.07
N LYS A 155 13.86 29.25 -0.62
CA LYS A 155 14.50 30.57 -0.61
C LYS A 155 15.58 30.70 0.46
N HIS A 156 15.43 30.00 1.58
CA HIS A 156 16.39 30.04 2.68
C HIS A 156 17.65 29.23 2.36
N PHE A 157 17.49 28.02 1.81
CA PHE A 157 18.60 27.15 1.43
C PHE A 157 18.83 27.17 -0.09
N SER A 158 19.95 27.76 -0.51
CA SER A 158 20.30 27.84 -1.94
C SER A 158 20.52 26.44 -2.53
N GLY A 159 19.77 26.09 -3.58
CA GLY A 159 19.84 24.79 -4.24
C GLY A 159 18.85 23.75 -3.70
N SER A 160 18.16 24.05 -2.60
CA SER A 160 17.16 23.16 -2.02
C SER A 160 15.89 23.10 -2.87
N VAL A 161 15.28 21.92 -2.91
CA VAL A 161 13.94 21.70 -3.49
C VAL A 161 12.81 22.16 -2.56
N GLY A 162 13.14 22.65 -1.36
CA GLY A 162 12.20 23.20 -0.38
C GLY A 162 11.74 22.21 0.69
N SER A 163 12.36 21.03 0.79
CA SER A 163 12.17 20.10 1.89
C SER A 163 12.86 20.59 3.17
N HIS A 164 12.42 20.13 4.34
CA HIS A 164 13.06 20.51 5.60
C HIS A 164 14.37 19.78 5.81
N MET A 165 15.37 20.50 6.32
CA MET A 165 16.59 19.88 6.82
C MET A 165 16.26 18.94 7.99
N ILE A 166 16.94 17.81 8.07
CA ILE A 166 16.82 16.85 9.17
C ILE A 166 18.11 16.88 9.96
N GLN A 167 18.01 17.00 11.28
CA GLN A 167 19.16 16.95 12.18
C GLN A 167 18.81 16.13 13.44
N THR A 168 19.75 15.29 13.89
CA THR A 168 19.64 14.57 15.17
C THR A 168 20.70 15.05 16.16
N GLY A 169 20.70 14.52 17.38
CA GLY A 169 21.68 14.87 18.42
C GLY A 169 21.45 16.21 19.12
N LEU A 170 20.31 16.87 18.88
CA LEU A 170 19.90 18.10 19.54
C LEU A 170 18.78 17.84 20.57
N ASP A 171 18.64 18.75 21.55
CA ASP A 171 17.45 18.79 22.39
C ASP A 171 16.21 19.06 21.53
N HIS A 172 15.11 18.34 21.78
CA HIS A 172 13.91 18.43 20.95
C HIS A 172 13.25 19.83 20.96
N ASN A 173 13.57 20.70 21.93
CA ASN A 173 13.09 22.08 21.96
C ASN A 173 13.91 23.02 21.07
N ALA A 174 15.10 22.61 20.61
CA ALA A 174 15.99 23.45 19.80
C ALA A 174 15.50 23.63 18.36
N TYR A 175 14.81 22.64 17.78
CA TYR A 175 14.39 22.67 16.37
C TYR A 175 13.48 23.86 16.02
N ALA A 176 12.70 24.37 16.99
CA ALA A 176 11.85 25.54 16.78
C ALA A 176 12.65 26.84 16.61
N GLU A 177 13.92 26.87 17.01
CA GLU A 177 14.84 28.00 16.84
C GLU A 177 15.75 27.84 15.60
N LEU A 178 15.79 26.64 15.00
CA LEU A 178 16.60 26.32 13.82
C LEU A 178 15.72 26.35 12.57
N SER A 179 15.82 27.45 11.81
CA SER A 179 14.99 27.69 10.62
C SER A 179 14.96 26.48 9.70
N PHE A 180 13.76 26.03 9.33
CA PHE A 180 13.51 24.93 8.40
C PHE A 180 14.20 23.60 8.76
N THR A 181 14.48 23.38 10.05
CA THR A 181 15.15 22.16 10.55
C THR A 181 14.21 21.35 11.43
N THR A 182 14.15 20.05 11.19
CA THR A 182 13.36 19.08 11.95
C THR A 182 14.25 17.95 12.49
N GLY A 183 13.70 17.17 13.42
CA GLY A 183 14.39 16.04 14.01
C GLY A 183 13.49 15.28 14.98
N PRO A 184 14.03 14.26 15.67
CA PRO A 184 13.28 13.51 16.67
C PRO A 184 12.65 14.42 17.74
N LEU A 185 11.36 14.20 18.02
CA LEU A 185 10.65 14.92 19.07
C LEU A 185 10.95 14.33 20.45
N ASP A 186 10.15 14.71 21.45
CA ASP A 186 10.20 14.21 22.83
C ASP A 186 10.44 12.68 22.90
N PRO A 187 11.62 12.23 23.36
CA PRO A 187 12.01 10.82 23.34
C PRO A 187 11.23 9.96 24.33
N SER A 188 10.43 10.56 25.23
CA SER A 188 9.52 9.84 26.12
C SER A 188 8.22 9.41 25.45
N LYS A 189 7.99 9.82 24.20
CA LYS A 189 6.78 9.56 23.43
C LYS A 189 7.08 8.71 22.21
N GLU A 190 6.02 8.23 21.56
CA GLU A 190 6.13 7.51 20.30
C GLU A 190 6.80 8.40 19.23
N PHE A 191 7.62 7.79 18.38
CA PHE A 191 8.31 8.53 17.33
C PHE A 191 7.31 9.09 16.32
N VAL A 192 7.51 10.35 15.91
CA VAL A 192 6.70 11.01 14.88
C VAL A 192 7.57 11.27 13.66
N HIS A 193 7.19 10.68 12.54
CA HIS A 193 7.74 11.00 11.23
C HIS A 193 7.21 12.35 10.77
N ILE A 194 8.09 13.32 10.60
CA ILE A 194 7.74 14.64 10.08
C ILE A 194 8.14 14.69 8.62
N PHE A 195 7.17 14.97 7.74
CA PHE A 195 7.39 15.16 6.32
C PHE A 195 6.71 16.45 5.86
N ASP A 196 7.45 17.31 5.16
CA ASP A 196 6.86 18.41 4.40
C ASP A 196 6.16 17.92 3.13
N GLU A 197 5.53 18.86 2.39
CA GLU A 197 4.80 18.55 1.17
C GLU A 197 5.66 17.90 0.07
N ILE A 198 6.94 18.25 -0.04
CA ILE A 198 7.86 17.68 -1.04
C ILE A 198 8.31 16.30 -0.58
N SER A 199 8.77 16.20 0.66
CA SER A 199 9.25 14.97 1.27
C SER A 199 8.22 13.84 1.20
N LEU A 200 6.96 14.11 1.52
CA LEU A 200 5.90 13.10 1.45
C LEU A 200 5.62 12.64 0.01
N GLU A 201 5.62 13.56 -0.96
CA GLU A 201 5.35 13.21 -2.36
C GLU A 201 6.46 12.31 -2.93
N VAL A 202 7.73 12.64 -2.64
CA VAL A 202 8.87 11.78 -3.02
C VAL A 202 8.76 10.42 -2.32
N LEU A 203 8.49 10.40 -1.01
CA LEU A 203 8.36 9.16 -0.25
C LEU A 203 7.27 8.25 -0.82
N MET A 204 6.07 8.78 -1.07
CA MET A 204 4.94 8.01 -1.58
C MET A 204 5.10 7.61 -3.06
N HIS A 205 5.97 8.31 -3.80
CA HIS A 205 6.34 7.94 -5.17
C HIS A 205 7.30 6.74 -5.19
N GLU A 206 8.35 6.78 -4.36
CA GLU A 206 9.34 5.69 -4.30
C GLU A 206 8.81 4.48 -3.53
N MET A 207 8.25 4.70 -2.33
CA MET A 207 7.70 3.66 -1.45
C MET A 207 6.21 3.47 -1.73
N SER A 208 5.93 3.08 -2.98
CA SER A 208 4.58 3.04 -3.54
C SER A 208 3.75 1.80 -3.18
N THR A 209 4.20 1.00 -2.23
CA THR A 209 3.41 -0.07 -1.60
C THR A 209 3.41 0.09 -0.09
N VAL A 210 2.43 -0.51 0.60
CA VAL A 210 2.37 -0.49 2.06
C VAL A 210 3.60 -1.14 2.71
N LYS A 211 4.16 -2.20 2.10
CA LYS A 211 5.37 -2.86 2.60
C LYS A 211 6.60 -1.93 2.50
N ASP A 212 6.85 -1.39 1.31
CA ASP A 212 7.98 -0.47 1.08
C ASP A 212 7.91 0.74 2.02
N PHE A 213 6.69 1.27 2.24
CA PHE A 213 6.48 2.42 3.11
C PHE A 213 6.72 2.09 4.59
N ILE A 214 6.17 0.99 5.11
CA ILE A 214 6.37 0.56 6.50
C ILE A 214 7.85 0.26 6.76
N ASP A 215 8.51 -0.43 5.84
CA ASP A 215 9.93 -0.75 5.95
C ASP A 215 10.77 0.53 6.01
N TYR A 216 10.48 1.49 5.13
CA TYR A 216 11.15 2.79 5.16
C TYR A 216 10.95 3.52 6.49
N LEU A 217 9.71 3.58 7.01
CA LEU A 217 9.45 4.21 8.31
C LEU A 217 10.20 3.50 9.45
N GLY A 218 10.19 2.17 9.46
CA GLY A 218 10.93 1.36 10.44
C GLY A 218 12.42 1.66 10.42
N THR A 219 13.06 1.58 9.25
CA THR A 219 14.49 1.85 9.08
C THR A 219 14.80 3.31 9.40
N ARG A 220 13.99 4.27 8.95
CA ARG A 220 14.15 5.71 9.23
C ARG A 220 14.11 5.99 10.74
N LYS A 221 13.14 5.42 11.46
CA LYS A 221 13.04 5.55 12.91
C LYS A 221 14.29 5.02 13.60
N ALA A 222 14.74 3.81 13.24
CA ALA A 222 15.93 3.20 13.84
C ALA A 222 17.19 4.03 13.56
N PHE A 223 17.34 4.54 12.33
CA PHE A 223 18.48 5.34 11.91
C PHE A 223 18.55 6.69 12.64
N LEU A 224 17.44 7.44 12.67
CA LEU A 224 17.40 8.77 13.29
C LEU A 224 17.43 8.75 14.82
N LEU A 225 17.10 7.61 15.44
CA LEU A 225 17.17 7.42 16.90
C LEU A 225 18.47 6.75 17.35
N ASN A 226 19.40 6.45 16.45
CA ASN A 226 20.68 5.83 16.83
C ASN A 226 21.47 6.80 17.73
N PRO A 227 21.73 6.43 19.01
CA PRO A 227 22.40 7.32 19.96
C PRO A 227 23.89 7.54 19.64
N ASN A 228 24.48 6.68 18.80
CA ASN A 228 25.90 6.73 18.48
C ASN A 228 26.19 7.57 17.23
N THR A 229 25.15 8.01 16.50
CA THR A 229 25.30 8.69 15.21
C THR A 229 24.46 9.95 15.16
N VAL A 230 25.13 11.09 14.95
CA VAL A 230 24.48 12.36 14.62
C VAL A 230 24.25 12.40 13.11
N VAL A 231 23.00 12.50 12.70
CA VAL A 231 22.59 12.55 11.30
C VAL A 231 22.23 13.99 10.94
N THR A 232 22.73 14.44 9.80
CA THR A 232 22.28 15.67 9.14
C THR A 232 21.89 15.33 7.70
N SER A 233 20.75 15.84 7.23
CA SER A 233 20.32 15.66 5.85
C SER A 233 19.72 16.95 5.33
N ALA A 234 20.10 17.39 4.14
CA ALA A 234 19.55 18.58 3.51
C ALA A 234 18.03 18.46 3.25
N GLY A 235 17.51 17.24 3.11
CA GLY A 235 16.09 16.93 2.98
C GLY A 235 15.80 15.44 3.13
N GLU A 236 14.52 15.07 3.16
CA GLU A 236 14.12 13.65 3.19
C GLU A 236 14.43 12.95 1.85
N GLU A 237 14.33 13.67 0.73
CA GLU A 237 14.63 13.13 -0.60
C GLU A 237 16.09 12.67 -0.74
N GLN A 238 17.01 13.25 0.04
CA GLN A 238 18.40 12.80 0.10
C GLN A 238 18.53 11.49 0.88
N LEU A 239 17.78 11.33 1.97
CA LEU A 239 17.68 10.07 2.71
C LEU A 239 17.07 8.97 1.85
N ILE A 240 15.99 9.28 1.13
CA ILE A 240 15.35 8.35 0.19
C ILE A 240 16.34 7.95 -0.91
N ALA A 241 17.11 8.89 -1.44
CA ALA A 241 18.12 8.60 -2.43
C ALA A 241 19.21 7.67 -1.91
N SER A 242 19.67 7.88 -0.68
CA SER A 242 20.62 6.96 -0.05
C SER A 242 19.99 5.59 0.23
N TYR A 243 18.77 5.56 0.75
CA TYR A 243 18.02 4.34 1.09
C TYR A 243 17.85 3.41 -0.12
N LEU A 244 17.51 3.98 -1.27
CA LEU A 244 17.34 3.23 -2.50
C LEU A 244 18.67 2.71 -3.08
N GLN A 245 19.78 3.39 -2.81
CA GLN A 245 21.10 3.01 -3.35
C GLN A 245 21.86 2.01 -2.48
N HIS A 246 21.47 1.85 -1.22
CA HIS A 246 22.13 0.93 -0.29
C HIS A 246 21.18 -0.19 0.11
N THR A 247 21.43 -1.37 -0.46
CA THR A 247 20.73 -2.61 -0.13
C THR A 247 21.77 -3.67 0.19
N ASP A 248 21.67 -4.27 1.38
CA ASP A 248 22.47 -5.42 1.81
C ASP A 248 21.52 -6.60 2.08
N ASP A 249 21.78 -7.77 1.49
CA ASP A 249 20.94 -8.97 1.59
C ASP A 249 19.42 -8.72 1.36
N ASN A 250 19.07 -7.78 0.47
CA ASN A 250 17.70 -7.31 0.19
C ASN A 250 17.04 -6.49 1.32
N GLN A 251 17.82 -6.01 2.28
CA GLN A 251 17.42 -5.02 3.27
C GLN A 251 18.03 -3.66 2.92
N HIS A 252 17.18 -2.65 2.86
CA HIS A 252 17.61 -1.30 2.60
C HIS A 252 18.18 -0.64 3.87
N GLY A 253 19.24 0.14 3.70
CA GLY A 253 19.87 0.95 4.73
C GLY A 253 20.19 2.35 4.22
N PHE A 254 20.55 3.28 5.11
CA PHE A 254 20.95 4.64 4.70
C PHE A 254 22.45 4.80 4.47
N LEU A 255 23.23 3.78 4.83
CA LEU A 255 24.69 3.78 4.79
C LEU A 255 25.17 2.52 4.06
N PRO A 256 26.31 2.58 3.37
CA PRO A 256 26.98 1.38 2.89
C PRO A 256 27.47 0.53 4.07
N GLU A 257 27.69 -0.76 3.81
CA GLU A 257 28.42 -1.62 4.75
C GLU A 257 29.80 -1.03 5.03
N MET A 258 30.09 -0.84 6.32
CA MET A 258 31.34 -0.26 6.78
C MET A 258 31.78 -0.82 8.12
N GLU A 259 33.09 -0.83 8.37
CA GLU A 259 33.64 -1.22 9.67
C GLU A 259 33.33 -0.15 10.72
N GLY A 260 32.46 -0.49 11.67
CA GLY A 260 32.07 0.39 12.77
C GLY A 260 30.92 1.34 12.41
N VAL A 261 30.40 2.03 13.43
CA VAL A 261 29.28 2.96 13.29
C VAL A 261 29.82 4.39 13.27
N PRO A 262 29.57 5.20 12.22
CA PRO A 262 30.07 6.56 12.14
C PRO A 262 29.40 7.45 13.20
N ASN A 263 30.19 8.32 13.85
CA ASN A 263 29.65 9.26 14.84
C ASN A 263 28.86 10.41 14.21
N HIS A 264 29.15 10.74 12.96
CA HIS A 264 28.46 11.78 12.20
C HIS A 264 28.25 11.34 10.76
N VAL A 265 27.04 11.55 10.26
CA VAL A 265 26.65 11.30 8.88
C VAL A 265 25.97 12.54 8.33
N SER A 266 26.35 12.93 7.11
CA SER A 266 25.77 14.06 6.41
C SER A 266 25.32 13.64 5.01
N PHE A 267 24.08 14.00 4.66
CA PHE A 267 23.51 13.83 3.33
C PHE A 267 23.29 15.22 2.74
N ASP A 268 24.06 15.56 1.71
CA ASP A 268 23.96 16.87 1.06
C ASP A 268 22.87 16.89 -0.03
N GLU A 269 22.72 18.04 -0.69
CA GLU A 269 21.72 18.27 -1.76
C GLU A 269 21.99 17.49 -3.06
N THR A 270 23.08 16.70 -3.15
CA THR A 270 23.52 16.11 -4.41
C THR A 270 22.98 14.71 -4.67
N LEU A 271 22.55 13.98 -3.64
CA LEU A 271 22.20 12.56 -3.74
C LEU A 271 20.93 12.32 -4.56
N TYR A 272 19.87 13.10 -4.31
CA TYR A 272 18.62 12.95 -5.04
C TYR A 272 18.75 13.35 -6.52
N PRO A 273 19.37 14.48 -6.89
CA PRO A 273 19.69 14.78 -8.28
C PRO A 273 20.53 13.68 -8.98
N GLN A 274 21.51 13.11 -8.27
CA GLN A 274 22.30 11.99 -8.79
C GLN A 274 21.43 10.76 -9.06
N LEU A 275 20.59 10.34 -8.11
CA LEU A 275 19.66 9.23 -8.29
C LEU A 275 18.79 9.42 -9.55
N LEU A 276 18.18 10.60 -9.71
CA LEU A 276 17.33 10.91 -10.87
C LEU A 276 18.08 10.88 -12.21
N SER A 277 19.41 11.05 -12.18
CA SER A 277 20.26 10.99 -13.36
C SER A 277 20.63 9.55 -13.76
N LEU A 278 20.55 8.58 -12.84
CA LEU A 278 20.93 7.20 -13.09
C LEU A 278 20.00 6.53 -14.12
N PRO A 279 20.56 5.96 -15.21
CA PRO A 279 19.78 5.23 -16.19
C PRO A 279 19.03 4.02 -15.60
N GLU A 280 19.64 3.29 -14.67
CA GLU A 280 19.08 2.09 -14.01
C GLU A 280 17.89 2.45 -13.13
N TYR A 281 17.89 3.62 -12.49
CA TYR A 281 16.75 4.12 -11.72
C TYR A 281 15.55 4.41 -12.64
N ARG A 282 15.79 4.98 -13.82
CA ARG A 282 14.73 5.21 -14.81
C ARG A 282 14.18 3.90 -15.37
N GLU A 283 15.06 2.93 -15.63
CA GLU A 283 14.65 1.61 -16.10
C GLU A 283 13.86 0.85 -15.02
N MET A 284 14.27 0.92 -13.74
CA MET A 284 13.50 0.38 -12.62
C MET A 284 12.05 0.91 -12.65
N HIS A 285 11.87 2.23 -12.73
CA HIS A 285 10.54 2.84 -12.78
C HIS A 285 9.75 2.45 -14.03
N HIS A 286 10.43 2.30 -15.17
CA HIS A 286 9.82 1.79 -16.40
C HIS A 286 9.28 0.37 -16.22
N GLN A 287 10.11 -0.57 -15.75
CA GLN A 287 9.69 -1.97 -15.56
C GLN A 287 8.68 -2.12 -14.42
N ASN A 288 8.72 -1.28 -13.39
CA ASN A 288 7.75 -1.29 -12.29
C ASN A 288 6.31 -1.04 -12.76
N ARG A 289 6.08 -0.45 -13.95
CA ARG A 289 4.74 -0.19 -14.47
C ARG A 289 3.87 -1.45 -14.58
N VAL A 290 4.48 -2.59 -14.89
CA VAL A 290 3.74 -3.87 -15.02
C VAL A 290 3.09 -4.30 -13.70
N SER A 291 3.65 -3.88 -12.56
CA SER A 291 3.12 -4.19 -11.22
C SER A 291 1.73 -3.61 -10.97
N GLY A 292 1.28 -2.62 -11.75
CA GLY A 292 -0.08 -2.08 -11.65
C GLY A 292 -1.16 -3.13 -11.94
N PHE A 293 -0.83 -4.23 -12.64
CA PHE A 293 -1.69 -5.40 -12.75
C PHE A 293 -2.02 -6.01 -11.38
N TRP A 294 -1.02 -6.16 -10.52
CA TRP A 294 -1.18 -6.73 -9.18
C TRP A 294 -2.10 -5.88 -8.30
N ASP A 295 -1.88 -4.56 -8.31
CA ASP A 295 -2.71 -3.60 -7.56
C ASP A 295 -4.16 -3.66 -8.04
N ALA A 296 -4.36 -3.68 -9.36
CA ALA A 296 -5.69 -3.79 -9.96
C ALA A 296 -6.38 -5.13 -9.65
N LEU A 297 -5.61 -6.23 -9.57
CA LEU A 297 -6.14 -7.53 -9.19
C LEU A 297 -6.62 -7.55 -7.74
N ILE A 298 -5.84 -6.99 -6.80
CA ILE A 298 -6.24 -6.88 -5.40
C ILE A 298 -7.49 -6.00 -5.28
N GLU A 299 -7.51 -4.82 -5.92
CA GLU A 299 -8.68 -3.93 -5.92
C GLU A 299 -9.92 -4.59 -6.55
N LYS A 300 -9.73 -5.44 -7.56
CA LYS A 300 -10.82 -6.22 -8.14
C LYS A 300 -11.40 -7.21 -7.14
N PHE A 301 -10.57 -7.92 -6.37
CA PHE A 301 -11.08 -8.80 -5.31
C PHE A 301 -11.78 -8.01 -4.20
N ILE A 302 -11.24 -6.86 -3.80
CA ILE A 302 -11.85 -5.98 -2.79
C ILE A 302 -13.25 -5.51 -3.24
N THR A 303 -13.39 -5.08 -4.50
CA THR A 303 -14.62 -4.43 -5.01
C THR A 303 -15.66 -5.39 -5.57
N VAL A 304 -15.23 -6.44 -6.27
CA VAL A 304 -16.10 -7.38 -7.00
C VAL A 304 -16.27 -8.70 -6.26
N GLY A 305 -15.37 -9.03 -5.32
CA GLY A 305 -15.30 -10.31 -4.62
C GLY A 305 -16.69 -10.89 -4.37
N ASP A 306 -16.92 -12.11 -4.85
CA ASP A 306 -18.22 -12.76 -4.79
C ASP A 306 -18.21 -13.72 -3.60
N PRO A 307 -18.83 -13.35 -2.46
CA PRO A 307 -18.86 -14.21 -1.28
C PRO A 307 -19.70 -15.48 -1.47
N THR A 308 -20.39 -15.63 -2.62
CA THR A 308 -21.33 -16.74 -2.85
C THR A 308 -20.71 -17.96 -3.55
N ILE A 309 -19.45 -17.90 -3.99
CA ILE A 309 -18.85 -18.93 -4.86
C ILE A 309 -18.00 -19.97 -4.11
N THR A 310 -17.89 -19.87 -2.79
CA THR A 310 -17.21 -20.87 -1.96
C THR A 310 -18.15 -22.00 -1.52
N ASN A 311 -18.61 -22.82 -2.45
CA ASN A 311 -19.39 -24.03 -2.13
C ASN A 311 -18.51 -25.22 -1.70
N PHE A 312 -17.38 -24.95 -1.02
CA PHE A 312 -16.46 -25.94 -0.45
C PHE A 312 -16.69 -26.19 1.05
N GLY A 313 -17.85 -25.77 1.59
CA GLY A 313 -18.18 -25.98 3.00
C GLY A 313 -17.52 -24.99 3.98
N ALA A 314 -16.96 -23.89 3.48
CA ALA A 314 -16.48 -22.78 4.30
C ALA A 314 -17.37 -21.56 4.06
N GLU A 315 -18.18 -21.19 5.07
CA GLU A 315 -18.60 -19.79 5.24
C GLU A 315 -17.31 -18.99 5.46
N GLN A 316 -16.72 -18.48 4.38
CA GLN A 316 -15.45 -17.77 4.46
C GLN A 316 -15.71 -16.42 5.14
N ALA A 317 -15.34 -16.30 6.40
CA ALA A 317 -15.57 -15.08 7.15
C ALA A 317 -14.71 -13.94 6.55
N ASN A 318 -15.20 -12.69 6.61
CA ASN A 318 -14.53 -11.52 6.02
C ASN A 318 -13.05 -11.38 6.41
N HIS A 319 -12.66 -11.85 7.60
CA HIS A 319 -11.27 -11.83 8.07
C HIS A 319 -10.34 -12.79 7.32
N GLU A 320 -10.83 -13.92 6.82
CA GLU A 320 -10.04 -14.87 6.02
C GLU A 320 -9.80 -14.32 4.61
N THR A 321 -10.79 -13.64 4.04
CA THR A 321 -10.65 -12.92 2.76
C THR A 321 -9.69 -11.74 2.91
N GLU A 322 -9.78 -10.97 3.99
CA GLU A 322 -8.82 -9.90 4.31
C GLU A 322 -7.40 -10.44 4.40
N LEU A 323 -7.19 -11.54 5.14
CA LEU A 323 -5.87 -12.17 5.30
C LEU A 323 -5.26 -12.51 3.95
N ALA A 324 -6.04 -13.11 3.05
CA ALA A 324 -5.57 -13.50 1.72
C ALA A 324 -5.14 -12.28 0.89
N LEU A 325 -5.95 -11.23 0.88
CA LEU A 325 -5.64 -9.99 0.16
C LEU A 325 -4.47 -9.25 0.78
N ARG A 326 -4.34 -9.29 2.11
CA ARG A 326 -3.23 -8.67 2.83
C ARG A 326 -1.92 -9.36 2.51
N LEU A 327 -1.89 -10.69 2.45
CA LEU A 327 -0.69 -11.43 2.02
C LEU A 327 -0.23 -10.99 0.62
N MET A 328 -1.15 -10.82 -0.33
CA MET A 328 -0.82 -10.29 -1.66
C MET A 328 -0.34 -8.83 -1.61
N ALA A 329 -0.94 -8.00 -0.75
CA ALA A 329 -0.59 -6.60 -0.59
C ALA A 329 0.72 -6.38 0.19
N SER A 330 1.19 -7.39 0.94
CA SER A 330 2.46 -7.34 1.67
C SER A 330 3.69 -7.43 0.75
N GLU A 331 3.51 -7.66 -0.55
CA GLU A 331 4.59 -7.65 -1.53
C GLU A 331 5.07 -6.23 -1.85
N THR A 332 6.40 -6.07 -1.91
CA THR A 332 7.09 -4.85 -2.33
C THR A 332 6.78 -4.52 -3.79
N ARG A 333 7.00 -3.26 -4.20
CA ARG A 333 6.81 -2.87 -5.62
C ARG A 333 7.63 -3.74 -6.57
N PHE A 334 8.83 -4.11 -6.15
CA PHE A 334 9.71 -5.01 -6.90
C PHE A 334 9.12 -6.41 -7.03
N MET A 335 8.65 -7.03 -5.94
CA MET A 335 8.03 -8.36 -6.03
C MET A 335 6.73 -8.36 -6.82
N ARG A 336 5.91 -7.31 -6.71
CA ARG A 336 4.71 -7.16 -7.55
C ARG A 336 5.05 -7.08 -9.05
N ARG A 337 6.19 -6.46 -9.42
CA ARG A 337 6.70 -6.46 -10.79
C ARG A 337 7.05 -7.89 -11.24
N GLU A 338 7.80 -8.63 -10.45
CA GLU A 338 8.22 -10.00 -10.78
C GLU A 338 7.01 -10.95 -10.91
N LEU A 339 6.08 -10.93 -9.94
CA LEU A 339 4.85 -11.73 -9.97
C LEU A 339 4.00 -11.42 -11.20
N SER A 340 3.83 -10.13 -11.52
CA SER A 340 3.08 -9.71 -12.70
C SER A 340 3.74 -10.15 -14.00
N ARG A 341 5.08 -10.03 -14.10
CA ARG A 341 5.83 -10.47 -15.29
C ARG A 341 5.68 -11.98 -15.50
N HIS A 342 5.87 -12.76 -14.44
CA HIS A 342 5.73 -14.21 -14.52
C HIS A 342 4.30 -14.66 -14.85
N PHE A 343 3.28 -13.98 -14.32
CA PHE A 343 1.90 -14.22 -14.72
C PHE A 343 1.68 -13.96 -16.21
N LEU A 344 2.10 -12.78 -16.71
CA LEU A 344 1.88 -12.38 -18.10
C LEU A 344 2.60 -13.31 -19.09
N GLU A 345 3.82 -13.72 -18.76
CA GLU A 345 4.58 -14.68 -19.58
C GLU A 345 3.88 -16.05 -19.61
N MET A 346 3.37 -16.54 -18.47
CA MET A 346 2.56 -17.77 -18.44
C MET A 346 1.33 -17.64 -19.35
N MET A 347 0.61 -16.52 -19.27
CA MET A 347 -0.58 -16.27 -20.09
C MET A 347 -0.25 -16.17 -21.58
N LYS A 348 0.87 -15.57 -21.95
CA LYS A 348 1.34 -15.50 -23.35
C LYS A 348 1.60 -16.90 -23.90
N LEU A 349 2.29 -17.73 -23.12
CA LEU A 349 2.57 -19.12 -23.51
C LEU A 349 1.28 -19.97 -23.55
N ALA A 350 0.34 -19.78 -22.62
CA ALA A 350 -0.97 -20.43 -22.67
C ALA A 350 -1.77 -20.03 -23.93
N LYS A 351 -1.67 -18.77 -24.34
CA LYS A 351 -2.30 -18.28 -25.57
C LYS A 351 -1.66 -18.85 -26.84
N ALA A 352 -0.35 -19.09 -26.82
CA ALA A 352 0.37 -19.66 -27.95
C ALA A 352 0.26 -21.20 -28.05
N GLY A 353 -0.14 -21.85 -26.96
CA GLY A 353 -0.30 -23.30 -26.85
C GLY A 353 -1.72 -23.78 -27.10
N GLU A 354 -2.02 -24.97 -26.56
CA GLU A 354 -3.32 -25.62 -26.66
C GLU A 354 -4.31 -25.11 -25.59
N TYR A 355 -5.61 -25.40 -25.79
CA TYR A 355 -6.67 -25.05 -24.84
C TYR A 355 -6.71 -26.01 -23.64
N VAL A 356 -5.63 -26.04 -22.88
CA VAL A 356 -5.41 -26.93 -21.72
C VAL A 356 -5.04 -26.13 -20.47
N CYS A 357 -5.14 -26.76 -19.31
CA CYS A 357 -4.70 -26.13 -18.05
C CYS A 357 -3.22 -25.77 -18.14
N ARG A 358 -2.87 -24.57 -17.66
CA ARG A 358 -1.48 -24.15 -17.52
C ARG A 358 -1.27 -23.53 -16.15
N ALA A 359 -0.26 -24.03 -15.44
CA ALA A 359 0.11 -23.53 -14.14
C ALA A 359 1.54 -22.97 -14.14
N ARG A 360 1.80 -22.01 -13.25
CA ARG A 360 3.13 -21.52 -12.94
C ARG A 360 3.26 -21.35 -11.43
N THR A 361 4.33 -21.90 -10.88
CA THR A 361 4.63 -21.88 -9.45
C THR A 361 5.91 -21.10 -9.21
N LEU A 362 5.88 -20.20 -8.23
CA LEU A 362 6.94 -19.22 -7.96
C LEU A 362 7.16 -19.12 -6.45
N THR A 363 8.41 -19.12 -6.02
CA THR A 363 8.85 -18.78 -4.67
C THR A 363 10.24 -18.14 -4.79
N THR A 364 10.74 -17.53 -3.73
CA THR A 364 12.07 -16.91 -3.71
C THR A 364 12.94 -17.58 -2.66
N GLN A 365 14.26 -17.49 -2.83
CA GLN A 365 15.19 -17.98 -1.80
C GLN A 365 15.15 -17.08 -0.55
N GLN A 366 14.76 -15.82 -0.71
CA GLN A 366 14.64 -14.82 0.35
C GLN A 366 13.39 -15.02 1.22
N ALA A 367 12.31 -15.56 0.65
CA ALA A 367 11.05 -15.85 1.35
C ALA A 367 10.49 -17.22 0.93
N PRO A 368 11.20 -18.32 1.25
CA PRO A 368 10.82 -19.67 0.82
C PRO A 368 9.57 -20.19 1.55
N ASP A 369 9.12 -19.48 2.58
CA ASP A 369 7.89 -19.73 3.32
C ASP A 369 6.62 -19.26 2.60
N ILE A 370 6.76 -18.41 1.57
CA ILE A 370 5.67 -17.95 0.71
C ILE A 370 5.83 -18.51 -0.70
N LEU A 371 4.74 -19.04 -1.25
CA LEU A 371 4.71 -19.60 -2.60
C LEU A 371 3.45 -19.14 -3.35
N TYR A 372 3.65 -18.70 -4.59
CA TYR A 372 2.59 -18.28 -5.49
C TYR A 372 2.32 -19.32 -6.57
N ILE A 373 1.04 -19.51 -6.89
CA ILE A 373 0.59 -20.35 -7.99
C ILE A 373 -0.34 -19.54 -8.88
N PHE A 374 -0.04 -19.47 -10.17
CA PHE A 374 -0.97 -18.99 -11.19
C PHE A 374 -1.53 -20.17 -11.97
N LEU A 375 -2.85 -20.23 -12.15
CA LEU A 375 -3.53 -21.27 -12.92
C LEU A 375 -4.44 -20.65 -13.97
N ALA A 376 -4.14 -20.88 -15.25
CA ALA A 376 -5.05 -20.61 -16.35
C ALA A 376 -5.80 -21.91 -16.69
N CYS A 377 -7.13 -21.89 -16.49
CA CYS A 377 -7.96 -23.09 -16.68
C CYS A 377 -8.95 -22.89 -17.84
N PRO A 378 -9.01 -23.80 -18.83
CA PRO A 378 -10.06 -23.76 -19.85
C PRO A 378 -11.40 -24.09 -19.22
N LYS A 379 -12.46 -23.47 -19.75
CA LYS A 379 -13.84 -23.88 -19.45
C LYS A 379 -14.31 -24.88 -20.51
N PRO A 380 -14.62 -26.14 -20.13
CA PRO A 380 -15.27 -27.10 -21.01
C PRO A 380 -16.57 -26.60 -21.62
N ALA A 381 -16.85 -27.04 -22.85
CA ALA A 381 -18.12 -26.74 -23.52
C ALA A 381 -19.30 -27.35 -22.75
N GLY A 382 -20.40 -26.60 -22.63
CA GLY A 382 -21.62 -27.05 -21.95
C GLY A 382 -21.61 -26.92 -20.42
N GLN A 383 -20.46 -26.62 -19.79
CA GLN A 383 -20.39 -26.40 -18.35
C GLN A 383 -20.97 -25.02 -17.97
N SER A 384 -21.70 -24.95 -16.85
CA SER A 384 -22.14 -23.67 -16.30
C SER A 384 -20.97 -22.85 -15.77
N GLY A 385 -21.18 -21.53 -15.55
CA GLY A 385 -20.16 -20.69 -14.92
C GLY A 385 -19.83 -21.12 -13.49
N ALA A 386 -20.84 -21.58 -12.74
CA ALA A 386 -20.67 -22.02 -11.35
C ALA A 386 -19.85 -23.31 -11.26
N GLU A 387 -20.20 -24.34 -12.06
CA GLU A 387 -19.45 -25.60 -12.09
C GLU A 387 -18.00 -25.39 -12.55
N TYR A 388 -17.78 -24.48 -13.53
CA TYR A 388 -16.44 -24.13 -13.98
C TYR A 388 -15.59 -23.51 -12.87
N ARG A 389 -16.14 -22.54 -12.12
CA ARG A 389 -15.44 -21.93 -10.99
C ARG A 389 -15.21 -22.92 -9.85
N GLN A 390 -16.18 -23.79 -9.56
CA GLN A 390 -16.00 -24.86 -8.58
C GLN A 390 -14.87 -25.81 -9.00
N TYR A 391 -14.84 -26.25 -10.25
CA TYR A 391 -13.74 -27.08 -10.76
C TYR A 391 -12.38 -26.38 -10.64
N ARG A 392 -12.28 -25.11 -11.06
CA ARG A 392 -11.03 -24.34 -11.01
C ARG A 392 -10.56 -24.14 -9.56
N SER A 393 -11.45 -23.85 -8.63
CA SER A 393 -11.12 -23.71 -7.21
C SER A 393 -10.67 -25.03 -6.57
N ALA A 394 -11.30 -26.16 -6.91
CA ALA A 394 -10.84 -27.48 -6.46
C ALA A 394 -9.43 -27.78 -6.99
N LEU A 395 -9.19 -27.48 -8.27
CA LEU A 395 -7.88 -27.66 -8.89
C LEU A 395 -6.82 -26.76 -8.25
N LEU A 396 -7.13 -25.49 -7.95
CA LEU A 396 -6.23 -24.59 -7.21
C LEU A 396 -5.82 -25.18 -5.85
N LEU A 397 -6.79 -25.71 -5.09
CA LEU A 397 -6.52 -26.35 -3.80
C LEU A 397 -5.60 -27.56 -3.98
N SER A 398 -5.85 -28.42 -4.98
CA SER A 398 -4.98 -29.56 -5.28
C SER A 398 -3.56 -29.11 -5.64
N TYR A 399 -3.41 -28.05 -6.43
CA TYR A 399 -2.10 -27.46 -6.73
C TYR A 399 -1.40 -26.94 -5.48
N ALA A 400 -2.12 -26.30 -4.57
CA ALA A 400 -1.56 -25.80 -3.31
C ALA A 400 -1.11 -26.94 -2.39
N GLN A 401 -1.94 -27.99 -2.24
CA GLN A 401 -1.57 -29.17 -1.45
C GLN A 401 -0.31 -29.86 -2.01
N CYS A 402 -0.28 -30.11 -3.32
CA CYS A 402 0.87 -30.70 -3.97
C CYS A 402 2.11 -29.80 -3.92
N ALA A 403 1.93 -28.47 -3.92
CA ALA A 403 3.04 -27.52 -3.81
C ALA A 403 3.65 -27.57 -2.41
N LYS A 404 2.85 -27.65 -1.34
CA LYS A 404 3.38 -27.83 0.02
C LYS A 404 4.23 -29.09 0.15
N LEU A 405 3.80 -30.18 -0.49
CA LEU A 405 4.56 -31.44 -0.52
C LEU A 405 5.87 -31.31 -1.29
N ARG A 406 5.87 -30.60 -2.43
CA ARG A 406 7.05 -30.39 -3.28
C ARG A 406 8.03 -29.35 -2.74
N PHE A 407 7.52 -28.34 -2.04
CA PHE A 407 8.28 -27.21 -1.48
C PHE A 407 8.05 -27.17 0.05
N PRO A 408 8.76 -28.01 0.83
CA PRO A 408 8.48 -28.19 2.26
C PRO A 408 8.62 -26.90 3.08
N SER A 409 9.47 -25.97 2.65
CA SER A 409 9.65 -24.67 3.32
C SER A 409 8.42 -23.77 3.22
N ALA A 410 7.61 -23.91 2.16
CA ALA A 410 6.44 -23.05 1.94
C ALA A 410 5.38 -23.31 3.00
N LYS A 411 5.06 -22.32 3.82
CA LYS A 411 4.00 -22.40 4.84
C LYS A 411 2.71 -21.75 4.36
N THR A 412 2.84 -20.72 3.54
CA THR A 412 1.74 -19.94 2.99
C THR A 412 1.75 -20.04 1.47
N ILE A 413 0.67 -20.57 0.90
CA ILE A 413 0.53 -20.76 -0.54
C ILE A 413 -0.63 -19.91 -1.04
N ILE A 414 -0.34 -19.00 -1.96
CA ILE A 414 -1.29 -18.06 -2.56
C ILE A 414 -1.52 -18.48 -4.01
N ALA A 415 -2.67 -19.11 -4.26
CA ALA A 415 -3.03 -19.67 -5.56
C ALA A 415 -4.13 -18.83 -6.21
N LEU A 416 -3.89 -18.39 -7.45
CA LEU A 416 -4.74 -17.52 -8.22
C LEU A 416 -5.17 -18.21 -9.52
N GLY A 417 -6.48 -18.38 -9.68
CA GLY A 417 -7.10 -19.00 -10.85
C GLY A 417 -7.65 -17.96 -11.81
N PHE A 418 -7.45 -18.18 -13.10
CA PHE A 418 -7.88 -17.31 -14.19
C PHE A 418 -8.53 -18.12 -15.31
N ASP A 419 -9.36 -17.43 -16.09
CA ASP A 419 -9.85 -17.97 -17.34
C ASP A 419 -8.69 -18.19 -18.33
N HIS A 420 -8.75 -19.28 -19.09
CA HIS A 420 -7.78 -19.51 -20.16
C HIS A 420 -7.82 -18.39 -21.22
N PRO A 421 -6.67 -17.89 -21.72
CA PRO A 421 -6.63 -16.77 -22.66
C PRO A 421 -7.27 -17.04 -24.03
N LEU A 422 -7.44 -18.32 -24.41
CA LEU A 422 -8.14 -18.74 -25.64
C LEU A 422 -9.66 -18.93 -25.45
N LYS A 423 -10.23 -18.50 -24.33
CA LYS A 423 -11.67 -18.61 -24.11
C LYS A 423 -12.49 -17.94 -25.22
N ASN A 424 -13.66 -18.51 -25.49
CA ASN A 424 -14.59 -18.04 -26.51
C ASN A 424 -15.92 -17.50 -25.94
N TYR A 425 -15.99 -17.28 -24.62
CA TYR A 425 -17.15 -16.73 -23.93
C TYR A 425 -16.87 -15.34 -23.37
N GLU A 426 -17.94 -14.55 -23.21
CA GLU A 426 -17.86 -13.20 -22.65
C GLU A 426 -17.70 -13.20 -21.13
N GLY A 427 -17.16 -12.08 -20.61
CA GLY A 427 -16.90 -11.90 -19.19
C GLY A 427 -15.63 -12.63 -18.74
N GLY A 428 -15.46 -12.78 -17.43
CA GLY A 428 -14.41 -13.59 -16.86
C GLY A 428 -14.42 -13.59 -15.35
N SER A 429 -13.63 -14.48 -14.77
CA SER A 429 -13.55 -14.65 -13.32
C SER A 429 -12.15 -14.98 -12.87
N GLU A 430 -11.86 -14.56 -11.65
CA GLU A 430 -10.64 -14.85 -10.92
C GLU A 430 -11.03 -15.53 -9.61
N ASP A 431 -10.25 -16.54 -9.22
CA ASP A 431 -10.40 -17.22 -7.93
C ASP A 431 -9.11 -17.07 -7.13
N LEU A 432 -9.24 -16.92 -5.82
CA LEU A 432 -8.13 -16.81 -4.87
C LEU A 432 -8.29 -17.93 -3.84
N CYS A 433 -7.23 -18.71 -3.65
CA CYS A 433 -7.11 -19.72 -2.62
C CYS A 433 -5.84 -19.41 -1.83
N VAL A 434 -5.98 -19.28 -0.51
CA VAL A 434 -4.84 -19.21 0.41
C VAL A 434 -4.83 -20.46 1.25
N PHE A 435 -3.75 -21.22 1.15
CA PHE A 435 -3.54 -22.46 1.86
C PHE A 435 -2.37 -22.29 2.82
N ILE A 436 -2.66 -22.36 4.11
CA ILE A 436 -1.65 -22.22 5.18
C ILE A 436 -1.48 -23.58 5.84
N ARG A 437 -0.26 -24.12 5.81
CA ARG A 437 0.06 -25.41 6.41
C ARG A 437 1.55 -25.48 6.77
N ASP A 438 1.84 -25.80 8.03
CA ASP A 438 3.23 -25.94 8.48
C ASP A 438 3.80 -27.31 8.08
N GLU A 439 3.19 -28.40 8.53
CA GLU A 439 3.60 -29.77 8.20
C GLU A 439 2.38 -30.64 7.88
N TYR A 440 2.60 -31.72 7.13
CA TYR A 440 1.61 -32.77 6.91
C TYR A 440 1.82 -33.91 7.91
N THR A 441 0.73 -34.51 8.38
CA THR A 441 0.84 -35.84 9.00
C THR A 441 1.22 -36.88 7.94
N GLU A 442 1.62 -38.09 8.37
CA GLU A 442 1.98 -39.15 7.44
C GLU A 442 0.78 -39.57 6.57
N GLU A 443 -0.41 -39.62 7.16
CA GLU A 443 -1.66 -39.93 6.43
C GLU A 443 -1.97 -38.87 5.38
N GLU A 444 -1.89 -37.58 5.75
CA GLU A 444 -2.09 -36.47 4.83
C GLU A 444 -1.06 -36.47 3.70
N ARG A 445 0.20 -36.81 4.02
CA ARG A 445 1.27 -36.92 3.03
C ARG A 445 0.96 -38.00 2.00
N VAL A 446 0.50 -39.17 2.42
CA VAL A 446 0.09 -40.26 1.52
C VAL A 446 -1.10 -39.84 0.65
N GLU A 447 -2.09 -39.16 1.23
CA GLU A 447 -3.25 -38.65 0.49
C GLU A 447 -2.83 -37.64 -0.60
N VAL A 448 -2.00 -36.66 -0.23
CA VAL A 448 -1.52 -35.62 -1.16
C VAL A 448 -0.58 -36.21 -2.22
N GLU A 449 0.23 -37.21 -1.90
CA GLU A 449 1.05 -37.92 -2.89
C GLU A 449 0.19 -38.68 -3.91
N ASN A 450 -0.88 -39.35 -3.46
CA ASN A 450 -1.85 -39.99 -4.36
C ASN A 450 -2.56 -38.97 -5.25
N LEU A 451 -2.94 -37.81 -4.70
CA LEU A 451 -3.52 -36.70 -5.44
C LEU A 451 -2.54 -36.16 -6.51
N ARG A 452 -1.29 -35.95 -6.12
CA ARG A 452 -0.18 -35.50 -6.99
C ARG A 452 -0.02 -36.44 -8.17
N ALA A 453 0.07 -37.75 -7.91
CA ALA A 453 0.25 -38.77 -8.93
C ALA A 453 -0.97 -38.88 -9.87
N THR A 454 -2.19 -38.85 -9.31
CA THR A 454 -3.44 -38.97 -10.08
C THR A 454 -3.64 -37.79 -11.04
N LEU A 455 -3.32 -36.57 -10.59
CA LEU A 455 -3.50 -35.35 -11.38
C LEU A 455 -2.27 -34.98 -12.22
N GLY A 456 -1.13 -35.66 -12.04
CA GLY A 456 0.13 -35.35 -12.72
C GLY A 456 0.70 -33.98 -12.35
N ILE A 457 0.38 -33.45 -11.16
CA ILE A 457 0.84 -32.14 -10.70
C ILE A 457 2.29 -32.28 -10.19
N TYR A 458 3.20 -31.40 -10.61
CA TYR A 458 4.63 -31.46 -10.24
C TYR A 458 5.26 -32.85 -10.41
N ALA A 459 5.07 -33.47 -11.58
CA ALA A 459 5.70 -34.75 -11.91
C ALA A 459 7.22 -34.72 -11.64
N ASP A 460 7.82 -35.85 -11.26
CA ASP A 460 9.23 -35.89 -10.82
C ASP A 460 10.24 -35.40 -11.88
N SER A 461 9.86 -35.42 -13.16
CA SER A 461 10.65 -34.85 -14.26
C SER A 461 10.67 -33.32 -14.28
N THR A 462 9.84 -32.65 -13.48
CA THR A 462 9.79 -31.19 -13.39
C THR A 462 10.86 -30.67 -12.43
N VAL A 463 11.87 -30.03 -13.02
CA VAL A 463 12.94 -29.33 -12.29
C VAL A 463 12.60 -27.84 -12.23
N PRO A 464 12.58 -27.22 -11.04
CA PRO A 464 12.43 -25.77 -10.93
C PRO A 464 13.56 -25.06 -11.68
N ALA A 465 13.21 -24.04 -12.47
CA ALA A 465 14.20 -23.15 -13.04
C ALA A 465 14.54 -22.05 -12.04
N GLU A 466 15.82 -21.77 -11.85
CA GLU A 466 16.28 -20.64 -11.04
C GLU A 466 16.52 -19.41 -11.92
N LYS A 467 16.14 -18.24 -11.40
CA LYS A 467 16.34 -16.96 -12.06
C LYS A 467 16.62 -15.88 -11.03
N THR A 468 17.54 -14.98 -11.38
CA THR A 468 17.85 -13.78 -10.61
C THR A 468 17.23 -12.56 -11.28
N SER A 469 16.69 -11.66 -10.47
CA SER A 469 16.16 -10.37 -10.89
C SER A 469 16.72 -9.29 -9.97
N TYR A 470 16.93 -8.08 -10.51
CA TYR A 470 17.50 -6.96 -9.77
C TYR A 470 16.48 -5.83 -9.65
N GLN A 471 16.37 -5.20 -8.48
CA GLN A 471 15.51 -4.03 -8.28
C GLN A 471 15.84 -2.91 -9.28
N PHE A 472 17.14 -2.63 -9.45
CA PHE A 472 17.72 -1.70 -10.43
C PHE A 472 18.34 -2.49 -11.60
N PRO A 473 17.57 -2.80 -12.64
CA PRO A 473 18.09 -3.53 -13.80
C PRO A 473 19.03 -2.67 -14.66
N ALA A 474 19.97 -3.32 -15.34
CA ALA A 474 20.83 -2.67 -16.32
C ALA A 474 20.02 -2.16 -17.53
N VAL A 475 20.46 -1.05 -18.13
CA VAL A 475 19.80 -0.47 -19.31
C VAL A 475 19.78 -1.47 -20.46
N GLY A 476 18.59 -1.77 -20.98
CA GLY A 476 18.42 -2.68 -22.11
C GLY A 476 18.22 -4.15 -21.73
N ASP A 477 18.26 -4.50 -20.44
CA ASP A 477 17.77 -5.79 -19.93
C ASP A 477 16.23 -5.79 -19.96
N ARG A 478 15.69 -5.76 -21.18
CA ARG A 478 14.25 -5.81 -21.44
C ARG A 478 13.82 -7.26 -21.43
N GLN A 479 13.01 -7.61 -20.45
CA GLN A 479 12.40 -8.91 -20.34
C GLN A 479 11.00 -8.90 -20.97
N LEU A 480 10.55 -10.08 -21.40
CA LEU A 480 9.22 -10.27 -21.97
C LEU A 480 8.14 -9.81 -20.96
N GLY A 481 7.44 -8.72 -21.30
CA GLY A 481 6.43 -8.08 -20.44
C GLY A 481 6.61 -6.56 -20.32
N ASP A 482 7.82 -6.05 -20.59
CA ASP A 482 8.15 -4.64 -20.37
C ASP A 482 7.52 -3.69 -21.42
N ASP A 483 7.25 -4.19 -22.64
CA ASP A 483 6.55 -3.44 -23.71
C ASP A 483 5.02 -3.51 -23.59
N ALA A 484 4.48 -4.20 -22.59
CA ALA A 484 3.04 -4.27 -22.39
C ALA A 484 2.54 -2.95 -21.80
N THR A 485 2.29 -1.94 -22.65
CA THR A 485 1.39 -0.82 -22.31
C THR A 485 0.01 -1.39 -22.03
N PHE A 486 -0.22 -1.85 -20.80
CA PHE A 486 -1.53 -2.24 -20.32
C PHE A 486 -2.31 -0.96 -20.04
N VAL A 487 -3.04 -0.50 -21.05
CA VAL A 487 -4.23 0.31 -20.81
C VAL A 487 -5.28 -0.63 -20.27
N PHE A 488 -5.30 -0.83 -18.95
CA PHE A 488 -6.56 -1.19 -18.32
C PHE A 488 -7.48 -0.01 -18.61
N ASN A 489 -8.47 -0.20 -19.49
CA ASN A 489 -9.55 0.77 -19.61
C ASN A 489 -10.07 0.97 -18.19
N GLN A 490 -9.82 2.14 -17.62
CA GLN A 490 -10.45 2.60 -16.39
C GLN A 490 -11.96 2.68 -16.66
N THR A 491 -12.64 1.54 -16.60
CA THR A 491 -14.09 1.50 -16.39
C THR A 491 -14.43 1.83 -14.93
N PHE A 492 -13.43 1.87 -14.04
CA PHE A 492 -13.51 2.49 -12.73
C PHE A 492 -13.40 4.03 -12.80
N SER A 493 -14.27 4.71 -13.54
CA SER A 493 -14.63 6.11 -13.27
C SER A 493 -15.86 6.64 -14.00
N LYS A 494 -16.50 5.89 -14.91
CA LYS A 494 -17.78 6.35 -15.50
C LYS A 494 -18.95 6.08 -14.56
N ARG A 495 -18.95 6.70 -13.37
CA ARG A 495 -20.21 7.10 -12.74
C ARG A 495 -20.91 8.05 -13.73
N PRO A 496 -22.20 7.85 -14.07
CA PRO A 496 -22.90 8.79 -14.94
C PRO A 496 -22.82 10.16 -14.28
N ARG A 497 -22.23 11.15 -14.97
CA ARG A 497 -22.23 12.55 -14.53
C ARG A 497 -23.66 12.89 -14.10
N PRO A 498 -23.92 13.28 -12.85
CA PRO A 498 -25.23 13.81 -12.50
C PRO A 498 -25.45 15.02 -13.41
N THR A 499 -26.60 15.06 -14.05
CA THR A 499 -27.03 16.09 -15.00
C THR A 499 -27.21 17.44 -14.29
N THR A 500 -26.11 18.03 -13.83
CA THR A 500 -26.06 19.30 -13.10
C THR A 500 -26.23 20.52 -14.01
N LYS A 501 -26.32 20.34 -15.34
CA LYS A 501 -26.55 21.44 -16.28
C LYS A 501 -27.99 22.00 -16.30
N LYS A 502 -28.99 21.31 -15.75
CA LYS A 502 -30.39 21.83 -15.71
C LYS A 502 -30.80 22.51 -14.38
N SER A 503 -30.08 22.26 -13.28
CA SER A 503 -30.40 22.83 -11.95
C SER A 503 -29.88 24.27 -11.79
N LYS A 504 -28.64 24.55 -12.21
CA LYS A 504 -28.05 25.91 -12.13
C LYS A 504 -28.80 26.96 -12.95
N ASN A 505 -29.39 26.58 -14.09
CA ASN A 505 -30.19 27.49 -14.92
C ASN A 505 -31.57 27.84 -14.33
N LYS A 506 -32.14 26.99 -13.46
CA LYS A 506 -33.41 27.30 -12.76
C LYS A 506 -33.19 28.20 -11.55
N SER A 507 -32.11 28.02 -10.79
CA SER A 507 -31.79 28.89 -9.65
C SER A 507 -31.35 30.30 -10.09
N GLN A 508 -30.55 30.42 -11.17
CA GLN A 508 -30.20 31.73 -11.74
C GLN A 508 -31.40 32.47 -12.37
N LYS A 509 -32.37 31.76 -12.97
CA LYS A 509 -33.63 32.38 -13.46
C LYS A 509 -34.56 32.82 -12.32
N LYS A 510 -34.56 32.10 -11.18
CA LYS A 510 -35.35 32.49 -9.98
C LYS A 510 -34.74 33.71 -9.28
N ALA A 511 -33.41 33.79 -9.18
CA ALA A 511 -32.71 34.95 -8.62
C ALA A 511 -32.87 36.23 -9.47
N ARG A 512 -32.86 36.11 -10.81
CA ARG A 512 -33.10 37.26 -11.71
C ARG A 512 -34.55 37.77 -11.71
N ARG A 513 -35.53 36.95 -11.31
CA ARG A 513 -36.94 37.39 -11.13
C ARG A 513 -37.20 38.05 -9.78
N ALA A 514 -36.43 37.73 -8.75
CA ALA A 514 -36.56 38.35 -7.43
C ALA A 514 -36.00 39.79 -7.38
N ASN A 515 -34.93 40.08 -8.14
CA ASN A 515 -34.34 41.43 -8.22
C ASN A 515 -35.04 42.40 -9.18
N ARG A 516 -36.19 42.02 -9.75
CA ARG A 516 -37.04 42.91 -10.58
C ARG A 516 -38.34 43.33 -9.87
N LYS A 517 -38.50 42.98 -8.60
CA LYS A 517 -39.68 43.33 -7.77
C LYS A 517 -39.29 43.94 -6.41
N LYS A 518 -38.22 44.73 -6.39
CA LYS A 518 -37.99 45.74 -5.36
C LYS A 518 -37.65 47.05 -6.04
#